data_AF-A0A928K5B2-F1
#
_entry.id   AF-A0A928K5B2-F1
#
_cell.length_a   1.000
_cell.length_b   1.000
_cell.length_c   1.000
_cell.angle_alpha   90.00
_cell.angle_beta   90.00
_cell.angle_gamma   90.00
#
_symmetry.space_group_name_H-M   'P 1'
#
loop_
_entity.id
_entity.type
_entity.pdbx_description
1 polymer ?
#
loop_
_entity_poly.entity_id
_entity_poly.type
_entity_poly.pdbx_seq_one_letter_code
_entity_poly.pdbx_strand_id
1 'polypeptide(L)'
;MKRIALFLACALLSLTLCSCAYTPANQQNEPSGTKPPVTEPTQIEDTVIESGTPVEMQQIMYESDDFLLTVDPVEFTTVEETTITVGFENRSEMDLGIYCTRMTINGWQTSVYINDTVFAGERCTWELRMDWNDYADMVYRSVDCISFDFEVFDDDNSYNMLLDETLTVYVSYVSEEEVEIVPRITTETETVVVDDGAFSFVVLGVYDIYADGFSAICYYENKTDVTLEILWHNECINGWVVDPHYTDMISPFSRIYTIVDFDLSAYHLLGIDQLSSVDELTFDIEARYETAEGYTDVIYETVCLYPTGLTAEDIPETERTPMPGEQVIADNEQFSVAVSPIISEEYGEYYAGVYVHNKGDTEIHLSLINCTLNEQLKNFHFGTETIPAGSSLCHVIDVDQYDLLQIDADAAETISFTVQILNEVRTGVLSEKVTIEPEA
;
A
#
# COMPACT_ATOMS: atom_id res chain seq x y z
N MET A 1 -28.17 -15.82 44.41
CA MET A 1 -29.27 -15.62 43.45
C MET A 1 -29.95 -14.27 43.68
N LYS A 2 -29.41 -13.19 43.10
CA LYS A 2 -30.05 -11.85 43.01
C LYS A 2 -29.29 -10.85 42.10
N ARG A 3 -28.32 -11.32 41.28
CA ARG A 3 -27.56 -10.47 40.35
C ARG A 3 -27.66 -10.88 38.87
N ILE A 4 -28.50 -11.87 38.54
CA ILE A 4 -28.73 -12.32 37.15
C ILE A 4 -29.99 -11.67 36.53
N ALA A 5 -30.80 -10.96 37.33
CA ALA A 5 -32.05 -10.35 36.84
C ALA A 5 -31.90 -8.91 36.28
N LEU A 6 -30.70 -8.33 36.29
CA LEU A 6 -30.48 -6.95 35.81
C LEU A 6 -29.92 -6.88 34.38
N PHE A 7 -29.32 -7.97 33.89
CA PHE A 7 -28.70 -7.99 32.56
C PHE A 7 -29.67 -8.33 31.41
N LEU A 8 -30.84 -8.92 31.69
CA LEU A 8 -31.85 -9.21 30.66
C LEU A 8 -32.82 -8.04 30.38
N ALA A 9 -32.78 -6.96 31.17
CA ALA A 9 -33.69 -5.83 31.03
C ALA A 9 -33.13 -4.67 30.17
N CYS A 10 -31.82 -4.65 29.90
CA CYS A 10 -31.18 -3.61 29.08
C CYS A 10 -30.95 -4.04 27.61
N ALA A 11 -30.99 -5.34 27.31
CA ALA A 11 -30.79 -5.86 25.95
C ALA A 11 -32.07 -5.96 25.11
N LEU A 12 -33.22 -5.55 25.65
CA LEU A 12 -34.54 -5.71 25.01
C LEU A 12 -35.24 -4.37 24.70
N LEU A 13 -34.51 -3.24 24.74
CA LEU A 13 -35.09 -1.91 24.53
C LEU A 13 -34.50 -1.08 23.37
N SER A 14 -33.68 -1.67 22.48
CA SER A 14 -33.11 -0.95 21.32
C SER A 14 -33.60 -1.42 19.95
N LEU A 15 -34.54 -2.38 19.90
CA LEU A 15 -35.19 -2.79 18.66
C LEU A 15 -36.67 -2.46 18.74
N THR A 16 -37.06 -1.29 18.22
CA THR A 16 -38.05 -1.15 17.13
C THR A 16 -38.50 0.31 16.94
N LEU A 17 -38.35 0.76 15.68
CA LEU A 17 -39.22 1.70 14.93
C LEU A 17 -39.14 3.19 15.37
N CYS A 18 -39.11 4.19 14.49
CA CYS A 18 -39.53 4.25 13.10
C CYS A 18 -38.91 5.48 12.39
N SER A 19 -38.91 5.39 11.07
CA SER A 19 -38.76 6.48 10.10
C SER A 19 -39.60 7.73 10.42
N CYS A 20 -39.12 8.90 10.01
CA CYS A 20 -39.72 9.72 8.94
C CYS A 20 -39.07 11.10 8.82
N ALA A 21 -38.74 11.44 7.58
CA ALA A 21 -38.96 12.73 6.93
C ALA A 21 -38.23 13.98 7.46
N TYR A 22 -37.27 14.43 6.65
CA TYR A 22 -36.76 15.79 6.64
C TYR A 22 -37.67 16.68 5.79
N THR A 23 -38.14 17.79 6.34
CA THR A 23 -38.75 18.91 5.59
C THR A 23 -38.40 20.24 6.29
N PRO A 24 -37.95 21.28 5.57
CA PRO A 24 -37.29 22.46 6.15
C PRO A 24 -38.25 23.65 6.40
N ALA A 25 -37.89 24.56 7.32
CA ALA A 25 -38.49 25.90 7.40
C ALA A 25 -37.61 26.97 8.09
N ASN A 26 -37.12 27.89 7.25
CA ASN A 26 -37.25 29.37 7.28
C ASN A 26 -36.60 30.29 8.37
N GLN A 27 -35.60 31.06 7.89
CA GLN A 27 -35.32 32.52 8.01
C GLN A 27 -35.52 33.31 9.32
N GLN A 28 -34.43 33.97 9.80
CA GLN A 28 -34.26 35.45 9.87
C GLN A 28 -32.97 35.89 10.63
N ASN A 29 -32.02 36.52 9.93
CA ASN A 29 -31.58 37.93 10.12
C ASN A 29 -30.22 38.23 9.45
N GLU A 30 -30.24 39.27 8.62
CA GLU A 30 -29.18 39.89 7.82
C GLU A 30 -28.27 40.83 8.68
N PRO A 31 -27.07 41.31 8.24
CA PRO A 31 -26.99 42.27 7.12
C PRO A 31 -25.77 42.19 6.16
N SER A 32 -26.10 42.44 4.89
CA SER A 32 -25.45 43.30 3.88
C SER A 32 -23.91 43.34 3.75
N GLY A 33 -23.41 42.72 2.68
CA GLY A 33 -22.13 43.00 2.02
C GLY A 33 -22.20 42.59 0.55
N THR A 34 -21.88 43.51 -0.36
CA THR A 34 -22.10 43.45 -1.81
C THR A 34 -21.27 42.37 -2.55
N LYS A 35 -21.93 41.67 -3.49
CA LYS A 35 -21.49 40.55 -4.39
C LYS A 35 -20.12 40.68 -5.08
N PRO A 36 -19.54 39.52 -5.47
CA PRO A 36 -19.18 39.25 -6.87
C PRO A 36 -20.14 38.21 -7.52
N PRO A 37 -20.17 38.08 -8.86
CA PRO A 37 -21.13 37.23 -9.55
C PRO A 37 -20.82 35.74 -9.32
N VAL A 38 -21.84 34.99 -8.91
CA VAL A 38 -21.84 33.52 -9.01
C VAL A 38 -22.01 33.20 -10.50
N THR A 39 -20.97 32.64 -11.10
CA THR A 39 -21.10 31.91 -12.37
C THR A 39 -21.78 30.59 -12.00
N GLU A 40 -22.96 30.33 -12.56
CA GLU A 40 -23.60 29.02 -12.45
C GLU A 40 -22.64 27.96 -13.03
N PRO A 41 -22.54 26.76 -12.42
CA PRO A 41 -21.82 25.66 -13.05
C PRO A 41 -22.51 25.36 -14.39
N THR A 42 -21.74 25.39 -15.47
CA THR A 42 -22.19 24.98 -16.80
C THR A 42 -22.70 23.55 -16.69
N GLN A 43 -24.00 23.34 -16.90
CA GLN A 43 -24.52 22.00 -17.09
C GLN A 43 -23.86 21.41 -18.34
N ILE A 44 -23.13 20.32 -18.15
CA ILE A 44 -22.62 19.52 -19.25
C ILE A 44 -23.84 18.79 -19.82
N GLU A 45 -24.11 18.99 -21.12
CA GLU A 45 -25.17 18.27 -21.82
C GLU A 45 -24.83 16.77 -21.85
N ASP A 46 -25.78 15.94 -21.39
CA ASP A 46 -25.78 14.50 -21.61
C ASP A 46 -25.62 14.23 -23.11
N THR A 47 -24.41 13.86 -23.52
CA THR A 47 -24.15 13.48 -24.90
C THR A 47 -24.60 12.03 -25.02
N VAL A 48 -25.83 11.83 -25.50
CA VAL A 48 -26.34 10.50 -25.86
C VAL A 48 -25.43 9.96 -26.97
N ILE A 49 -24.64 8.94 -26.64
CA ILE A 49 -23.87 8.17 -27.61
C ILE A 49 -24.89 7.45 -28.51
N GLU A 50 -24.94 7.79 -29.79
CA GLU A 50 -25.77 7.05 -30.75
C GLU A 50 -25.25 5.61 -30.84
N SER A 51 -26.09 4.66 -30.43
CA SER A 51 -25.81 3.23 -30.51
C SER A 51 -25.63 2.81 -31.97
N GLY A 52 -24.38 2.64 -32.39
CA GLY A 52 -24.04 1.80 -33.55
C GLY A 52 -24.52 0.36 -33.31
N THR A 53 -24.78 -0.38 -34.38
CA THR A 53 -25.27 -1.77 -34.30
C THR A 53 -24.32 -2.64 -33.45
N PRO A 54 -24.78 -3.54 -32.58
CA PRO A 54 -23.88 -4.38 -31.78
C PRO A 54 -22.94 -5.24 -32.63
N VAL A 55 -21.66 -5.33 -32.25
CA VAL A 55 -20.78 -6.42 -32.71
C VAL A 55 -21.09 -7.62 -31.84
N GLU A 56 -21.96 -8.53 -32.31
CA GLU A 56 -22.35 -9.74 -31.57
C GLU A 56 -21.27 -10.84 -31.53
N MET A 57 -20.03 -10.60 -31.97
CA MET A 57 -18.99 -11.64 -32.05
C MET A 57 -17.91 -11.46 -30.99
N GLN A 58 -17.78 -12.50 -30.15
CA GLN A 58 -16.65 -12.77 -29.28
C GLN A 58 -15.31 -12.55 -30.01
N GLN A 59 -14.40 -11.80 -29.38
CA GLN A 59 -13.07 -11.51 -29.91
C GLN A 59 -12.08 -12.59 -29.45
N ILE A 60 -11.16 -12.98 -30.33
CA ILE A 60 -10.05 -13.88 -30.01
C ILE A 60 -8.89 -13.03 -29.52
N MET A 61 -8.50 -13.19 -28.26
CA MET A 61 -7.34 -12.51 -27.68
C MET A 61 -6.04 -13.23 -28.04
N TYR A 62 -6.08 -14.56 -27.96
CA TYR A 62 -4.94 -15.43 -28.30
C TYR A 62 -5.44 -16.80 -28.73
N GLU A 63 -4.80 -17.39 -29.73
CA GLU A 63 -5.11 -18.74 -30.20
C GLU A 63 -3.83 -19.50 -30.53
N SER A 64 -3.70 -20.69 -29.95
CA SER A 64 -2.67 -21.67 -30.28
C SER A 64 -3.28 -23.05 -30.51
N ASP A 65 -2.43 -24.03 -30.81
CA ASP A 65 -2.86 -25.44 -30.85
C ASP A 65 -3.26 -25.96 -29.45
N ASP A 66 -2.70 -25.38 -28.38
CA ASP A 66 -2.86 -25.85 -27.00
C ASP A 66 -4.03 -25.19 -26.26
N PHE A 67 -4.38 -23.94 -26.59
CA PHE A 67 -5.52 -23.26 -25.96
C PHE A 67 -6.04 -22.06 -26.78
N LEU A 68 -7.22 -21.58 -26.39
CA LEU A 68 -7.86 -20.39 -26.95
C LEU A 68 -8.31 -19.48 -25.81
N LEU A 69 -7.94 -18.19 -25.90
CA LEU A 69 -8.42 -17.10 -25.04
C LEU A 69 -9.35 -16.19 -25.83
N THR A 70 -10.51 -15.89 -25.27
CA THR A 70 -11.51 -15.01 -25.88
C THR A 70 -12.05 -13.99 -24.90
N VAL A 71 -12.56 -12.88 -25.42
CA VAL A 71 -13.37 -11.93 -24.66
C VAL A 71 -14.70 -11.73 -25.36
N ASP A 72 -15.79 -11.76 -24.60
CA ASP A 72 -17.09 -11.42 -25.16
C ASP A 72 -17.15 -9.92 -25.50
N PRO A 73 -18.03 -9.50 -26.43
CA PRO A 73 -18.22 -8.08 -26.71
C PRO A 73 -18.53 -7.32 -25.42
N VAL A 74 -17.71 -6.33 -25.09
CA VAL A 74 -17.96 -5.45 -23.96
C VAL A 74 -18.90 -4.33 -24.41
N GLU A 75 -20.14 -4.36 -23.94
CA GLU A 75 -21.11 -3.28 -24.14
C GLU A 75 -21.19 -2.42 -22.88
N PHE A 76 -20.80 -1.15 -22.98
CA PHE A 76 -20.93 -0.20 -21.88
C PHE A 76 -22.34 0.37 -21.85
N THR A 77 -23.15 -0.05 -20.87
CA THR A 77 -24.49 0.51 -20.61
C THR A 77 -24.43 1.61 -19.56
N THR A 78 -23.77 1.33 -18.42
CA THR A 78 -23.43 2.28 -17.36
C THR A 78 -22.19 1.79 -16.60
N VAL A 79 -21.40 2.74 -16.12
CA VAL A 79 -20.11 2.55 -15.43
C VAL A 79 -20.17 1.55 -14.25
N GLU A 80 -21.23 1.59 -13.45
CA GLU A 80 -21.36 0.81 -12.20
C GLU A 80 -21.67 -0.69 -12.39
N GLU A 81 -21.96 -1.15 -13.61
CA GLU A 81 -22.44 -2.53 -13.88
C GLU A 81 -21.62 -3.27 -14.96
N THR A 82 -20.46 -2.73 -15.35
CA THR A 82 -19.68 -3.35 -16.44
C THR A 82 -19.04 -4.65 -15.96
N THR A 83 -19.44 -5.75 -16.60
CA THR A 83 -18.82 -7.08 -16.46
C THR A 83 -18.11 -7.43 -17.76
N ILE A 84 -16.83 -7.78 -17.69
CA ILE A 84 -16.10 -8.36 -18.81
C ILE A 84 -16.15 -9.88 -18.67
N THR A 85 -16.53 -10.57 -19.73
CA THR A 85 -16.52 -12.03 -19.76
C THR A 85 -15.32 -12.52 -20.56
N VAL A 86 -14.39 -13.20 -19.90
CA VAL A 86 -13.22 -13.83 -20.51
C VAL A 86 -13.46 -15.33 -20.61
N GLY A 87 -13.30 -15.89 -21.80
CA GLY A 87 -13.39 -17.33 -22.05
C GLY A 87 -12.01 -17.97 -22.24
N PHE A 88 -11.85 -19.19 -21.76
CA PHE A 88 -10.68 -20.01 -22.01
C PHE A 88 -11.09 -21.43 -22.40
N GLU A 89 -10.45 -21.97 -23.44
CA GLU A 89 -10.59 -23.35 -23.87
C GLU A 89 -9.21 -24.02 -23.84
N ASN A 90 -9.04 -25.03 -22.99
CA ASN A 90 -7.87 -25.88 -22.99
C ASN A 90 -8.04 -26.95 -24.08
N ARG A 91 -7.20 -26.89 -25.12
CA ARG A 91 -7.19 -27.83 -26.25
C ARG A 91 -6.08 -28.88 -26.13
N SER A 92 -5.24 -28.74 -25.11
CA SER A 92 -4.13 -29.63 -24.83
C SER A 92 -4.60 -30.89 -24.06
N GLU A 93 -3.66 -31.82 -23.89
CA GLU A 93 -3.84 -33.02 -23.06
C GLU A 93 -3.32 -32.82 -21.63
N MET A 94 -2.92 -31.60 -21.27
CA MET A 94 -2.36 -31.21 -19.97
C MET A 94 -3.32 -30.31 -19.22
N ASP A 95 -3.23 -30.29 -17.89
CA ASP A 95 -3.92 -29.32 -17.07
C ASP A 95 -3.13 -28.01 -17.11
N LEU A 96 -3.81 -26.89 -17.34
CA LEU A 96 -3.15 -25.59 -17.49
C LEU A 96 -3.52 -24.70 -16.30
N GLY A 97 -2.51 -24.06 -15.70
CA GLY A 97 -2.68 -22.97 -14.76
C GLY A 97 -2.79 -21.64 -15.51
N ILE A 98 -3.73 -20.79 -15.10
CA ILE A 98 -3.98 -19.46 -15.67
C ILE A 98 -3.86 -18.44 -14.55
N TYR A 99 -3.03 -17.43 -14.77
CA TYR A 99 -2.85 -16.32 -13.87
C TYR A 99 -3.03 -14.99 -14.61
N CYS A 100 -3.83 -14.09 -14.04
CA CYS A 100 -3.96 -12.71 -14.51
C CYS A 100 -4.26 -11.81 -13.31
N THR A 101 -3.32 -10.93 -12.97
CA THR A 101 -3.42 -10.04 -11.81
C THR A 101 -3.43 -8.56 -12.16
N ARG A 102 -3.10 -8.22 -13.41
CA ARG A 102 -3.07 -6.85 -13.90
C ARG A 102 -3.92 -6.71 -15.16
N MET A 103 -4.79 -5.71 -15.13
CA MET A 103 -5.59 -5.29 -16.26
C MET A 103 -5.41 -3.79 -16.43
N THR A 104 -5.46 -3.29 -17.66
CA THR A 104 -5.48 -1.86 -17.93
C THR A 104 -6.73 -1.50 -18.72
N ILE A 105 -7.26 -0.31 -18.47
CA ILE A 105 -8.39 0.28 -19.18
C ILE A 105 -7.89 1.60 -19.74
N ASN A 106 -7.83 1.73 -21.07
CA ASN A 106 -7.26 2.91 -21.75
C ASN A 106 -5.85 3.27 -21.23
N GLY A 107 -5.04 2.25 -20.92
CA GLY A 107 -3.69 2.43 -20.36
C GLY A 107 -3.64 2.82 -18.87
N TRP A 108 -4.76 2.76 -18.15
CA TRP A 108 -4.80 2.90 -16.71
C TRP A 108 -4.95 1.54 -16.05
N GLN A 109 -3.96 1.16 -15.26
CA GLN A 109 -3.92 -0.10 -14.54
C GLN A 109 -4.97 -0.13 -13.43
N THR A 110 -5.62 -1.27 -13.32
CA THR A 110 -6.58 -1.62 -12.27
C THR A 110 -6.36 -3.08 -11.89
N SER A 111 -6.93 -3.49 -10.75
CA SER A 111 -6.82 -4.86 -10.28
C SER A 111 -7.76 -5.79 -11.05
N VAL A 112 -7.23 -6.96 -11.41
CA VAL A 112 -8.00 -8.13 -11.84
C VAL A 112 -7.46 -9.32 -11.07
N TYR A 113 -8.25 -10.37 -10.89
CA TYR A 113 -7.74 -11.60 -10.29
C TYR A 113 -8.35 -12.82 -10.97
N ILE A 114 -7.52 -13.48 -11.77
CA ILE A 114 -7.74 -14.85 -12.26
C ILE A 114 -6.57 -15.68 -11.74
N ASN A 115 -6.90 -16.74 -11.01
CA ASN A 115 -5.96 -17.77 -10.58
C ASN A 115 -6.73 -19.09 -10.56
N ASP A 116 -6.61 -19.86 -11.63
CA ASP A 116 -7.44 -21.04 -11.85
C ASP A 116 -6.67 -22.10 -12.63
N THR A 117 -7.10 -23.35 -12.51
CA THR A 117 -6.58 -24.48 -13.27
C THR A 117 -7.69 -24.97 -14.21
N VAL A 118 -7.42 -24.99 -15.51
CA VAL A 118 -8.34 -25.53 -16.52
C VAL A 118 -7.84 -26.89 -16.96
N PHE A 119 -8.58 -27.93 -16.59
CA PHE A 119 -8.24 -29.31 -16.92
C PHE A 119 -8.19 -29.55 -18.44
N ALA A 120 -7.41 -30.55 -18.83
CA ALA A 120 -7.25 -30.98 -20.23
C ALA A 120 -8.60 -31.14 -20.95
N GLY A 121 -8.76 -30.47 -22.10
CA GLY A 121 -9.98 -30.52 -22.93
C GLY A 121 -11.18 -29.76 -22.38
N GLU A 122 -11.08 -29.11 -21.21
CA GLU A 122 -12.18 -28.37 -20.60
C GLU A 122 -12.21 -26.89 -21.01
N ARG A 123 -13.31 -26.23 -20.68
CA ARG A 123 -13.53 -24.80 -20.93
C ARG A 123 -13.96 -24.12 -19.65
N CYS A 124 -13.56 -22.88 -19.47
CA CYS A 124 -14.04 -22.04 -18.40
C CYS A 124 -14.37 -20.64 -18.90
N THR A 125 -15.01 -19.87 -18.01
CA THR A 125 -15.41 -18.49 -18.27
C THR A 125 -15.33 -17.74 -16.96
N TRP A 126 -14.71 -16.57 -16.98
CA TRP A 126 -14.62 -15.68 -15.82
C TRP A 126 -15.40 -14.40 -16.11
N GLU A 127 -16.20 -13.99 -15.13
CA GLU A 127 -16.90 -12.71 -15.12
C GLU A 127 -16.11 -11.73 -14.24
N LEU A 128 -15.44 -10.78 -14.89
CA LEU A 128 -14.64 -9.76 -14.22
C LEU A 128 -15.50 -8.52 -14.03
N ARG A 129 -15.75 -8.16 -12.77
CA ARG A 129 -16.47 -6.93 -12.44
C ARG A 129 -15.47 -5.82 -12.18
N MET A 130 -15.69 -4.70 -12.85
CA MET A 130 -14.93 -3.49 -12.57
C MET A 130 -15.50 -2.84 -11.31
N ASP A 131 -14.72 -2.72 -10.24
CA ASP A 131 -15.07 -1.83 -9.14
C ASP A 131 -14.55 -0.43 -9.47
N TRP A 132 -15.46 0.45 -9.87
CA TRP A 132 -15.09 1.82 -10.21
C TRP A 132 -14.98 2.72 -8.97
N ASN A 133 -15.48 2.31 -7.80
CA ASN A 133 -15.47 3.20 -6.62
C ASN A 133 -14.06 3.62 -6.18
N ASP A 134 -13.04 2.85 -6.54
CA ASP A 134 -11.66 3.17 -6.18
C ASP A 134 -11.11 4.36 -7.02
N TYR A 135 -11.70 4.66 -8.18
CA TYR A 135 -11.14 5.64 -9.15
C TYR A 135 -12.17 6.44 -9.98
N ALA A 136 -13.48 6.27 -9.70
CA ALA A 136 -14.61 6.71 -10.53
C ALA A 136 -14.65 8.22 -10.82
N ASP A 137 -14.15 9.04 -9.90
CA ASP A 137 -14.20 10.49 -10.05
C ASP A 137 -13.08 11.05 -10.92
N MET A 138 -12.06 10.25 -11.31
CA MET A 138 -10.81 10.82 -11.82
C MET A 138 -10.50 10.65 -13.31
N VAL A 139 -10.90 9.58 -14.02
CA VAL A 139 -10.32 9.40 -15.39
C VAL A 139 -11.19 8.78 -16.48
N TYR A 140 -12.16 7.93 -16.16
CA TYR A 140 -12.75 7.08 -17.20
C TYR A 140 -14.06 7.66 -17.76
N ARG A 141 -13.97 8.34 -18.90
CA ARG A 141 -15.14 8.91 -19.61
C ARG A 141 -15.70 7.97 -20.68
N SER A 142 -14.88 7.04 -21.15
CA SER A 142 -15.18 5.96 -22.08
C SER A 142 -14.21 4.81 -21.81
N VAL A 143 -14.49 3.64 -22.40
CA VAL A 143 -13.53 2.54 -22.45
C VAL A 143 -13.36 2.16 -23.92
N ASP A 144 -12.14 2.29 -24.38
CA ASP A 144 -11.71 2.20 -25.76
C ASP A 144 -10.89 0.92 -25.97
N CYS A 145 -10.03 0.60 -25.00
CA CYS A 145 -9.30 -0.65 -24.96
C CYS A 145 -9.17 -1.21 -23.54
N ILE A 146 -8.96 -2.51 -23.47
CA ILE A 146 -8.66 -3.24 -22.24
C ILE A 146 -7.46 -4.13 -22.51
N SER A 147 -6.45 -4.09 -21.66
CA SER A 147 -5.31 -5.00 -21.74
C SER A 147 -5.24 -5.90 -20.52
N PHE A 148 -4.79 -7.14 -20.70
CA PHE A 148 -4.64 -8.13 -19.64
C PHE A 148 -3.24 -8.72 -19.66
N ASP A 149 -2.57 -8.76 -18.52
CA ASP A 149 -1.30 -9.49 -18.37
C ASP A 149 -1.64 -10.94 -18.03
N PHE A 150 -1.53 -11.83 -19.02
CA PHE A 150 -1.83 -13.25 -18.86
C PHE A 150 -0.55 -14.09 -18.77
N GLU A 151 -0.53 -14.95 -17.76
CA GLU A 151 0.39 -16.07 -17.67
C GLU A 151 -0.40 -17.38 -17.82
N VAL A 152 0.07 -18.27 -18.70
CA VAL A 152 -0.49 -19.62 -18.87
C VAL A 152 0.65 -20.61 -18.80
N PHE A 153 0.56 -21.62 -17.95
CA PHE A 153 1.62 -22.61 -17.72
C PHE A 153 1.06 -24.01 -17.51
N ASP A 154 1.94 -25.01 -17.59
CA ASP A 154 1.63 -26.40 -17.18
C ASP A 154 1.38 -26.46 -15.66
N ASP A 155 0.18 -26.85 -15.22
CA ASP A 155 -0.20 -26.85 -13.80
C ASP A 155 0.69 -27.79 -12.96
N ASP A 156 1.18 -28.88 -13.57
CA ASP A 156 2.12 -29.81 -12.92
C ASP A 156 3.55 -29.23 -12.83
N ASN A 157 3.86 -28.18 -13.61
CA ASN A 157 5.18 -27.55 -13.66
C ASN A 157 5.09 -26.07 -14.08
N SER A 158 4.87 -25.18 -13.11
CA SER A 158 4.74 -23.73 -13.32
C SER A 158 5.94 -23.03 -13.96
N TYR A 159 7.10 -23.68 -14.06
CA TYR A 159 8.26 -23.16 -14.80
C TYR A 159 8.14 -23.34 -16.33
N ASN A 160 7.16 -24.12 -16.79
CA ASN A 160 6.89 -24.33 -18.20
C ASN A 160 5.80 -23.36 -18.68
N MET A 161 6.21 -22.11 -18.91
CA MET A 161 5.34 -21.05 -19.38
C MET A 161 4.99 -21.23 -20.87
N LEU A 162 3.69 -21.22 -21.16
CA LEU A 162 3.11 -21.31 -22.51
C LEU A 162 2.71 -19.92 -23.05
N LEU A 163 2.42 -18.97 -22.16
CA LEU A 163 2.13 -17.57 -22.45
C LEU A 163 2.56 -16.70 -21.28
N ASP A 164 3.21 -15.58 -21.55
CA ASP A 164 3.54 -14.51 -20.60
C ASP A 164 3.54 -13.21 -21.40
N GLU A 165 2.33 -12.70 -21.69
CA GLU A 165 2.14 -11.56 -22.60
C GLU A 165 0.97 -10.68 -22.14
N THR A 166 1.08 -9.38 -22.44
CA THR A 166 -0.03 -8.43 -22.36
C THR A 166 -0.91 -8.54 -23.61
N LEU A 167 -2.15 -9.00 -23.45
CA LEU A 167 -3.12 -9.12 -24.53
C LEU A 167 -4.09 -7.93 -24.50
N THR A 168 -4.20 -7.20 -25.61
CA THR A 168 -5.07 -6.02 -25.71
C THR A 168 -6.28 -6.28 -26.60
N VAL A 169 -7.45 -5.88 -26.12
CA VAL A 169 -8.71 -5.92 -26.85
C VAL A 169 -9.24 -4.51 -27.02
N TYR A 170 -9.76 -4.22 -28.20
CA TYR A 170 -10.37 -2.94 -28.51
C TYR A 170 -11.88 -3.08 -28.42
N VAL A 171 -12.51 -2.15 -27.70
CA VAL A 171 -13.96 -2.10 -27.61
C VAL A 171 -14.51 -1.77 -29.00
N SER A 172 -15.65 -2.36 -29.33
CA SER A 172 -16.26 -2.29 -30.66
C SER A 172 -16.22 -0.87 -31.24
N TYR A 173 -15.74 -0.76 -32.48
CA TYR A 173 -15.64 0.50 -33.26
C TYR A 173 -14.50 1.45 -32.90
N VAL A 174 -13.60 1.05 -32.00
CA VAL A 174 -12.34 1.77 -31.76
C VAL A 174 -11.18 0.96 -32.35
N SER A 175 -10.37 1.60 -33.19
CA SER A 175 -9.07 1.06 -33.60
C SER A 175 -7.97 1.51 -32.64
N GLU A 176 -6.81 0.84 -32.67
CA GLU A 176 -5.64 1.22 -31.87
C GLU A 176 -5.26 2.71 -32.01
N GLU A 177 -5.36 3.26 -33.22
CA GLU A 177 -5.06 4.67 -33.49
C GLU A 177 -6.11 5.64 -32.95
N GLU A 178 -7.29 5.15 -32.57
CA GLU A 178 -8.42 5.93 -32.08
C GLU A 178 -8.57 5.89 -30.56
N VAL A 179 -7.75 5.10 -29.85
CA VAL A 179 -7.78 5.03 -28.37
C VAL A 179 -7.44 6.39 -27.77
N GLU A 180 -8.37 6.96 -27.02
CA GLU A 180 -8.16 8.19 -26.28
C GLU A 180 -7.63 7.87 -24.88
N ILE A 181 -6.36 8.18 -24.64
CA ILE A 181 -5.79 8.16 -23.30
C ILE A 181 -6.19 9.47 -22.61
N VAL A 182 -7.14 9.37 -21.68
CA VAL A 182 -7.52 10.51 -20.86
C VAL A 182 -6.34 10.86 -19.94
N PRO A 183 -5.87 12.12 -19.96
CA PRO A 183 -4.78 12.54 -19.08
C PRO A 183 -5.21 12.49 -17.62
N ARG A 184 -4.25 12.30 -16.72
CA ARG A 184 -4.48 12.38 -15.28
C ARG A 184 -5.06 13.75 -14.89
N ILE A 185 -5.83 13.79 -13.80
CA ILE A 185 -6.21 15.06 -13.19
C ILE A 185 -5.01 15.59 -12.40
N THR A 186 -4.65 16.84 -12.65
CA THR A 186 -3.61 17.55 -11.90
C THR A 186 -4.21 18.36 -10.77
N THR A 187 -3.57 18.38 -9.60
CA THR A 187 -3.96 19.26 -8.48
C THR A 187 -2.92 20.36 -8.28
N GLU A 188 -3.29 21.46 -7.61
CA GLU A 188 -2.33 22.54 -7.30
C GLU A 188 -1.33 22.17 -6.17
N THR A 189 -1.59 21.06 -5.47
CA THR A 189 -0.83 20.61 -4.29
C THR A 189 0.04 19.39 -4.56
N GLU A 190 0.02 18.86 -5.78
CA GLU A 190 0.86 17.71 -6.13
C GLU A 190 2.34 18.09 -6.20
N THR A 191 3.20 17.14 -5.86
CA THR A 191 4.65 17.25 -6.03
C THR A 191 5.10 16.27 -7.10
N VAL A 192 5.60 16.79 -8.22
CA VAL A 192 6.26 15.99 -9.26
C VAL A 192 7.65 15.64 -8.75
N VAL A 193 7.88 14.37 -8.48
CA VAL A 193 9.16 13.85 -8.00
C VAL A 193 10.08 13.61 -9.20
N VAL A 194 9.57 12.89 -10.19
CA VAL A 194 10.27 12.63 -11.46
C VAL A 194 9.25 12.60 -12.59
N ASP A 195 9.64 13.15 -13.74
CA ASP A 195 8.90 13.07 -14.99
C ASP A 195 9.91 13.13 -16.14
N ASP A 196 10.34 11.96 -16.61
CA ASP A 196 11.33 11.85 -17.66
C ASP A 196 10.84 10.99 -18.84
N GLY A 197 11.75 10.57 -19.71
CA GLY A 197 11.40 9.77 -20.89
C GLY A 197 10.96 8.34 -20.59
N ALA A 198 11.26 7.80 -19.40
CA ALA A 198 11.04 6.42 -19.03
C ALA A 198 10.00 6.25 -17.90
N PHE A 199 9.90 7.22 -16.98
CA PHE A 199 9.03 7.10 -15.82
C PHE A 199 8.49 8.46 -15.36
N SER A 200 7.24 8.46 -14.86
CA SER A 200 6.70 9.58 -14.07
C SER A 200 6.32 9.08 -12.68
N PHE A 201 6.68 9.86 -11.66
CA PHE A 201 6.16 9.71 -10.31
C PHE A 201 5.78 11.06 -9.72
N VAL A 202 4.54 11.15 -9.25
CA VAL A 202 3.96 12.34 -8.63
C VAL A 202 3.30 11.93 -7.32
N VAL A 203 3.61 12.65 -6.24
CA VAL A 203 2.86 12.54 -4.98
C VAL A 203 1.73 13.56 -5.02
N LEU A 204 0.49 13.09 -5.04
CA LEU A 204 -0.71 13.94 -5.15
C LEU A 204 -1.07 14.59 -3.81
N GLY A 205 -0.70 13.95 -2.70
CA GLY A 205 -0.85 14.48 -1.35
C GLY A 205 -0.59 13.40 -0.31
N VAL A 206 -0.40 13.84 0.94
CA VAL A 206 -0.23 12.99 2.12
C VAL A 206 -1.34 13.33 3.12
N TYR A 207 -1.99 12.32 3.68
CA TYR A 207 -3.20 12.48 4.48
C TYR A 207 -3.18 11.55 5.70
N ASP A 208 -3.78 12.01 6.80
CA ASP A 208 -4.01 11.17 7.98
C ASP A 208 -5.07 10.10 7.67
N ILE A 209 -4.85 8.89 8.18
CA ILE A 209 -5.85 7.83 8.14
C ILE A 209 -6.42 7.53 9.53
N TYR A 210 -7.65 7.02 9.56
CA TYR A 210 -8.41 6.79 10.79
C TYR A 210 -7.84 5.70 11.73
N ALA A 211 -6.79 4.97 11.32
CA ALA A 211 -6.32 3.75 11.96
C ALA A 211 -4.80 3.78 12.23
N ASP A 212 -4.30 4.88 12.81
CA ASP A 212 -2.93 5.02 13.32
C ASP A 212 -1.83 5.03 12.24
N GLY A 213 -1.89 6.03 11.35
CA GLY A 213 -0.87 6.22 10.33
C GLY A 213 -1.16 7.37 9.37
N PHE A 214 -0.40 7.40 8.28
CA PHE A 214 -0.59 8.32 7.16
C PHE A 214 -0.60 7.57 5.84
N SER A 215 -1.18 8.17 4.81
CA SER A 215 -1.15 7.64 3.45
C SER A 215 -0.69 8.69 2.46
N ALA A 216 0.21 8.32 1.55
CA ALA A 216 0.54 9.11 0.38
C ALA A 216 -0.22 8.60 -0.85
N ILE A 217 -1.03 9.45 -1.47
CA ILE A 217 -1.64 9.13 -2.76
C ILE A 217 -0.63 9.46 -3.84
N CYS A 218 -0.24 8.47 -4.63
CA CYS A 218 0.79 8.59 -5.65
C CYS A 218 0.20 8.29 -7.03
N TYR A 219 0.81 8.91 -8.05
CA TYR A 219 0.61 8.59 -9.45
C TYR A 219 1.92 8.10 -10.04
N TYR A 220 1.86 6.97 -10.75
CA TYR A 220 2.97 6.46 -11.53
C TYR A 220 2.60 6.31 -12.99
N GLU A 221 3.57 6.53 -13.87
CA GLU A 221 3.46 6.23 -15.31
C GLU A 221 4.71 5.50 -15.77
N ASN A 222 4.53 4.27 -16.22
CA ASN A 222 5.55 3.52 -16.91
C ASN A 222 5.54 3.92 -18.39
N LYS A 223 6.63 4.50 -18.89
CA LYS A 223 6.78 4.91 -20.30
C LYS A 223 7.67 3.94 -21.09
N THR A 224 7.99 2.79 -20.50
CA THR A 224 8.83 1.75 -21.09
C THR A 224 8.00 0.57 -21.61
N ASP A 225 8.66 -0.33 -22.33
CA ASP A 225 8.08 -1.57 -22.88
C ASP A 225 8.24 -2.78 -21.94
N VAL A 226 8.66 -2.56 -20.70
CA VAL A 226 8.82 -3.61 -19.67
C VAL A 226 7.99 -3.30 -18.43
N THR A 227 7.56 -4.32 -17.70
CA THR A 227 6.90 -4.15 -16.40
C THR A 227 7.90 -3.60 -15.39
N LEU A 228 7.53 -2.57 -14.65
CA LEU A 228 8.36 -1.97 -13.60
C LEU A 228 7.87 -2.38 -12.23
N GLU A 229 8.77 -2.88 -11.39
CA GLU A 229 8.60 -3.00 -9.93
C GLU A 229 8.97 -1.65 -9.29
N ILE A 230 8.07 -1.11 -8.48
CA ILE A 230 8.25 0.15 -7.75
C ILE A 230 8.44 -0.16 -6.28
N LEU A 231 9.58 0.28 -5.74
CA LEU A 231 9.95 0.09 -4.35
C LEU A 231 10.25 1.43 -3.70
N TRP A 232 9.79 1.55 -2.47
CA TRP A 232 10.20 2.61 -1.56
C TRP A 232 11.25 2.02 -0.61
N HIS A 233 12.25 2.83 -0.25
CA HIS A 233 13.22 2.48 0.78
C HIS A 233 13.50 3.66 1.71
N ASN A 234 14.07 3.37 2.89
CA ASN A 234 14.63 4.36 3.83
C ASN A 234 13.65 5.50 4.18
N GLU A 235 12.40 5.15 4.36
CA GLU A 235 11.31 6.09 4.58
C GLU A 235 11.42 6.70 5.97
N CYS A 236 11.30 8.02 6.05
CA CYS A 236 11.22 8.73 7.32
C CYS A 236 10.09 9.77 7.30
N ILE A 237 9.31 9.82 8.38
CA ILE A 237 8.33 10.87 8.66
C ILE A 237 8.84 11.70 9.83
N ASN A 238 9.06 13.00 9.61
CA ASN A 238 9.57 13.95 10.62
C ASN A 238 10.85 13.42 11.33
N GLY A 239 11.73 12.79 10.56
CA GLY A 239 12.96 12.15 11.05
C GLY A 239 12.77 10.82 11.76
N TRP A 240 11.58 10.21 11.78
CA TRP A 240 11.35 8.86 12.26
C TRP A 240 11.32 7.86 11.11
N VAL A 241 12.18 6.83 11.15
CA VAL A 241 12.18 5.72 10.21
C VAL A 241 10.86 4.96 10.31
N VAL A 242 10.16 4.82 9.20
CA VAL A 242 8.88 4.11 9.13
C VAL A 242 8.96 3.05 8.04
N ASP A 243 8.22 1.97 8.19
CA ASP A 243 8.11 0.97 7.13
C ASP A 243 6.80 1.20 6.38
N PRO A 244 6.82 1.47 5.06
CA PRO A 244 5.59 1.54 4.29
C PRO A 244 5.08 0.13 4.01
N HIS A 245 3.76 0.00 3.98
CA HIS A 245 3.11 -1.20 3.46
C HIS A 245 2.89 -1.04 1.96
N TYR A 246 3.94 -1.21 1.15
CA TYR A 246 3.79 -1.01 -0.28
C TYR A 246 4.84 -1.68 -1.16
N THR A 247 4.37 -2.35 -2.22
CA THR A 247 5.15 -2.68 -3.42
C THR A 247 4.15 -2.80 -4.56
N ASP A 248 4.51 -2.32 -5.74
CA ASP A 248 3.61 -2.35 -6.89
C ASP A 248 4.36 -2.64 -8.18
N MET A 249 3.64 -3.19 -9.14
CA MET A 249 4.14 -3.51 -10.46
C MET A 249 3.29 -2.80 -11.49
N ILE A 250 3.92 -2.04 -12.39
CA ILE A 250 3.21 -1.26 -13.40
C ILE A 250 3.50 -1.88 -14.76
N SER A 251 2.45 -2.34 -15.44
CA SER A 251 2.53 -2.89 -16.80
C SER A 251 3.15 -1.88 -17.78
N PRO A 252 3.76 -2.33 -18.89
CA PRO A 252 4.30 -1.46 -19.93
C PRO A 252 3.31 -0.37 -20.36
N PHE A 253 3.83 0.84 -20.62
CA PHE A 253 3.05 1.98 -21.11
C PHE A 253 1.78 2.35 -20.29
N SER A 254 1.72 1.93 -19.03
CA SER A 254 0.53 2.04 -18.18
C SER A 254 0.69 3.08 -17.06
N ARG A 255 -0.45 3.48 -16.51
CA ARG A 255 -0.58 4.49 -15.44
C ARG A 255 -1.34 3.91 -14.27
N ILE A 256 -0.98 4.28 -13.05
CA ILE A 256 -1.71 3.84 -11.87
C ILE A 256 -1.78 4.98 -10.85
N TYR A 257 -2.92 5.07 -10.16
CA TYR A 257 -2.99 5.74 -8.87
C TYR A 257 -2.87 4.69 -7.79
N THR A 258 -2.11 5.02 -6.76
CA THR A 258 -1.82 4.09 -5.69
C THR A 258 -1.78 4.82 -4.36
N ILE A 259 -1.89 4.05 -3.28
CA ILE A 259 -1.83 4.52 -1.92
C ILE A 259 -0.66 3.82 -1.24
N VAL A 260 0.26 4.60 -0.69
CA VAL A 260 1.37 4.13 0.14
C VAL A 260 1.01 4.44 1.58
N ASP A 261 0.78 3.40 2.38
CA ASP A 261 0.40 3.52 3.78
C ASP A 261 1.63 3.40 4.69
N PHE A 262 1.70 4.27 5.70
CA PHE A 262 2.72 4.29 6.74
C PHE A 262 2.06 3.97 8.07
N ASP A 263 2.36 2.79 8.64
CA ASP A 263 1.81 2.33 9.91
C ASP A 263 2.60 2.90 11.09
N LEU A 264 1.91 3.54 12.03
CA LEU A 264 2.48 4.14 13.24
C LEU A 264 1.95 3.50 14.52
N SER A 265 1.21 2.40 14.44
CA SER A 265 0.65 1.70 15.60
C SER A 265 1.73 1.33 16.64
N ALA A 266 2.85 0.80 16.17
CA ALA A 266 4.05 0.49 16.95
C ALA A 266 4.62 1.71 17.70
N TYR A 267 4.58 2.88 17.06
CA TYR A 267 5.07 4.14 17.62
C TYR A 267 4.14 4.67 18.71
N HIS A 268 2.82 4.62 18.50
CA HIS A 268 1.82 5.02 19.49
C HIS A 268 1.87 4.14 20.75
N LEU A 269 2.01 2.82 20.57
CA LEU A 269 2.13 1.87 21.67
C LEU A 269 3.29 2.19 22.63
N LEU A 270 4.35 2.79 22.09
CA LEU A 270 5.56 3.16 22.78
C LEU A 270 5.60 4.64 23.20
N GLY A 271 4.45 5.32 23.14
CA GLY A 271 4.28 6.70 23.61
C GLY A 271 4.87 7.76 22.67
N ILE A 272 5.12 7.41 21.40
CA ILE A 272 5.48 8.37 20.35
C ILE A 272 4.17 8.87 19.70
N ASP A 273 3.33 9.53 20.49
CA ASP A 273 1.99 9.99 20.08
C ASP A 273 2.01 11.33 19.32
N GLN A 274 3.20 11.83 18.96
CA GLN A 274 3.40 13.21 18.49
C GLN A 274 3.42 13.37 16.97
N LEU A 275 3.28 12.29 16.20
CA LEU A 275 3.14 12.37 14.75
C LEU A 275 1.69 12.73 14.40
N SER A 276 1.33 14.00 14.62
CA SER A 276 -0.01 14.53 14.28
C SER A 276 -0.10 15.16 12.89
N SER A 277 1.04 15.22 12.18
CA SER A 277 1.16 15.74 10.81
C SER A 277 2.43 15.17 10.16
N VAL A 278 2.43 15.09 8.83
CA VAL A 278 3.64 14.81 8.04
C VAL A 278 4.22 16.14 7.58
N ASP A 279 5.10 16.71 8.39
CA ASP A 279 5.79 17.96 8.08
C ASP A 279 6.92 17.74 7.10
N GLU A 280 7.64 16.61 7.24
CA GLU A 280 8.68 16.14 6.34
C GLU A 280 8.47 14.64 6.05
N LEU A 281 8.56 14.27 4.78
CA LEU A 281 8.61 12.88 4.32
C LEU A 281 9.84 12.70 3.44
N THR A 282 10.77 11.84 3.86
CA THR A 282 11.95 11.46 3.08
C THR A 282 11.91 9.99 2.74
N PHE A 283 12.37 9.61 1.54
CA PHE A 283 12.43 8.21 1.11
C PHE A 283 13.29 8.11 -0.16
N ASP A 284 13.76 6.91 -0.47
CA ASP A 284 14.32 6.57 -1.76
C ASP A 284 13.25 5.86 -2.61
N ILE A 285 13.14 6.23 -3.88
CA ILE A 285 12.25 5.58 -4.85
C ILE A 285 13.09 4.83 -5.89
N GLU A 286 12.82 3.54 -6.04
CA GLU A 286 13.43 2.67 -7.05
C GLU A 286 12.33 2.18 -8.00
N ALA A 287 12.53 2.39 -9.29
CA ALA A 287 11.74 1.71 -10.33
C ALA A 287 12.69 0.82 -11.11
N ARG A 288 12.43 -0.48 -11.14
CA ARG A 288 13.34 -1.47 -11.75
C ARG A 288 12.57 -2.54 -12.51
N TYR A 289 13.28 -3.30 -13.33
CA TYR A 289 12.72 -4.49 -13.99
C TYR A 289 13.69 -5.65 -13.90
N GLU A 290 13.16 -6.87 -13.94
CA GLU A 290 13.96 -8.09 -13.89
C GLU A 290 14.55 -8.44 -15.26
N THR A 291 15.77 -8.95 -15.26
CA THR A 291 16.50 -9.47 -16.42
C THR A 291 17.14 -10.80 -16.05
N ALA A 292 17.65 -11.52 -17.05
CA ALA A 292 18.39 -12.77 -16.83
C ALA A 292 19.64 -12.61 -15.93
N GLU A 293 20.15 -11.39 -15.73
CA GLU A 293 21.32 -11.09 -14.91
C GLU A 293 20.95 -10.53 -13.52
N GLY A 294 19.66 -10.38 -13.21
CA GLY A 294 19.14 -9.72 -12.01
C GLY A 294 18.31 -8.48 -12.36
N TYR A 295 18.23 -7.51 -11.47
CA TYR A 295 17.44 -6.30 -11.68
C TYR A 295 18.23 -5.19 -12.39
N THR A 296 17.52 -4.39 -13.19
CA THR A 296 18.04 -3.16 -13.79
C THR A 296 17.16 -1.99 -13.39
N ASP A 297 17.79 -0.94 -12.85
CA ASP A 297 17.10 0.27 -12.43
C ASP A 297 16.78 1.16 -13.63
N VAL A 298 15.54 1.63 -13.68
CA VAL A 298 15.12 2.75 -14.52
C VAL A 298 15.41 4.06 -13.80
N ILE A 299 15.10 4.12 -12.51
CA ILE A 299 15.42 5.24 -11.62
C ILE A 299 15.81 4.73 -10.23
N TYR A 300 16.62 5.53 -9.54
CA TYR A 300 16.85 5.45 -8.10
C TYR A 300 17.09 6.87 -7.59
N GLU A 301 16.12 7.44 -6.87
CA GLU A 301 16.15 8.85 -6.46
C GLU A 301 15.84 8.99 -4.96
N THR A 302 16.61 9.83 -4.27
CA THR A 302 16.30 10.24 -2.90
C THR A 302 15.40 11.47 -2.93
N VAL A 303 14.27 11.38 -2.23
CA VAL A 303 13.19 12.36 -2.25
C VAL A 303 13.00 12.93 -0.86
N CYS A 304 12.74 14.24 -0.79
CA CYS A 304 12.33 14.93 0.43
C CYS A 304 11.16 15.85 0.10
N LEU A 305 10.04 15.65 0.80
CA LEU A 305 8.79 16.36 0.61
C LEU A 305 8.39 17.09 1.89
N TYR A 306 7.70 18.22 1.73
CA TYR A 306 7.13 19.00 2.82
C TYR A 306 5.61 19.14 2.65
N PRO A 307 4.82 18.09 2.96
CA PRO A 307 3.37 18.09 2.69
C PRO A 307 2.60 19.24 3.34
N THR A 308 3.04 19.72 4.51
CA THR A 308 2.43 20.88 5.20
C THR A 308 2.85 22.24 4.62
N GLY A 309 3.73 22.26 3.62
CA GLY A 309 4.27 23.48 3.01
C GLY A 309 5.33 24.19 3.85
N LEU A 310 5.83 23.55 4.91
CA LEU A 310 7.00 24.00 5.65
C LEU A 310 8.26 23.96 4.78
N THR A 311 9.33 24.57 5.28
CA THR A 311 10.66 24.45 4.67
C THR A 311 11.55 23.59 5.55
N ALA A 312 12.65 23.07 4.99
CA ALA A 312 13.66 22.31 5.72
C ALA A 312 14.14 23.00 7.01
N GLU A 313 14.20 24.35 7.02
CA GLU A 313 14.65 25.13 8.19
C GLU A 313 13.58 25.25 9.29
N ASP A 314 12.32 24.98 8.94
CA ASP A 314 11.17 25.09 9.86
C ASP A 314 10.76 23.73 10.45
N ILE A 315 11.40 22.63 10.02
CA ILE A 315 11.13 21.30 10.56
C ILE A 315 11.68 21.22 11.99
N PRO A 316 10.84 20.87 12.98
CA PRO A 316 11.30 20.69 14.35
C PRO A 316 12.28 19.51 14.42
N GLU A 317 13.30 19.63 15.26
CA GLU A 317 14.16 18.49 15.57
C GLU A 317 13.31 17.33 16.12
N THR A 318 13.63 16.12 15.68
CA THR A 318 12.98 14.90 16.15
C THR A 318 13.26 14.70 17.64
N GLU A 319 12.28 14.99 18.48
CA GLU A 319 12.34 14.76 19.92
C GLU A 319 11.33 13.69 20.35
N ARG A 320 11.69 12.91 21.36
CA ARG A 320 10.78 12.01 22.05
C ARG A 320 10.87 12.22 23.55
N THR A 321 9.78 11.93 24.26
CA THR A 321 9.83 11.84 25.72
C THR A 321 10.27 10.43 26.12
N PRO A 322 11.37 10.25 26.88
CA PRO A 322 11.77 8.93 27.36
C PRO A 322 10.65 8.28 28.18
N MET A 323 10.47 6.98 28.00
CA MET A 323 9.49 6.24 28.77
C MET A 323 9.93 6.08 30.24
N PRO A 324 9.00 6.03 31.20
CA PRO A 324 9.30 5.54 32.54
C PRO A 324 9.95 4.14 32.50
N GLY A 325 10.98 3.92 33.32
CA GLY A 325 11.68 2.63 33.40
C GLY A 325 12.67 2.35 32.26
N GLU A 326 12.80 3.25 31.29
CA GLU A 326 13.71 3.07 30.15
C GLU A 326 15.20 2.99 30.57
N GLN A 327 15.93 2.08 29.94
CA GLN A 327 17.36 1.89 30.12
C GLN A 327 18.14 2.56 28.98
N VAL A 328 18.98 3.55 29.31
CA VAL A 328 19.94 4.13 28.36
C VAL A 328 21.13 3.17 28.19
N ILE A 329 21.34 2.70 26.97
CA ILE A 329 22.43 1.76 26.62
C ILE A 329 23.66 2.54 26.15
N ALA A 330 23.45 3.54 25.30
CA ALA A 330 24.50 4.42 24.79
C ALA A 330 23.96 5.83 24.56
N ASP A 331 24.79 6.84 24.81
CA ASP A 331 24.51 8.22 24.44
C ASP A 331 25.85 8.92 24.19
N ASN A 332 26.17 9.15 22.91
CA ASN A 332 27.43 9.75 22.50
C ASN A 332 27.20 10.75 21.35
N GLU A 333 28.29 11.25 20.75
CA GLU A 333 28.26 12.24 19.66
C GLU A 333 27.75 11.67 18.32
N GLN A 334 27.74 10.34 18.15
CA GLN A 334 27.36 9.66 16.90
C GLN A 334 25.96 9.07 16.97
N PHE A 335 25.53 8.56 18.12
CA PHE A 335 24.19 8.00 18.29
C PHE A 335 23.78 7.92 19.76
N SER A 336 22.49 7.72 19.98
CA SER A 336 21.95 7.27 21.27
C SER A 336 21.08 6.04 21.10
N VAL A 337 21.13 5.15 22.08
CA VAL A 337 20.32 3.93 22.16
C VAL A 337 19.71 3.81 23.54
N ALA A 338 18.40 3.55 23.58
CA ALA A 338 17.68 3.26 24.81
C ALA A 338 16.67 2.14 24.59
N VAL A 339 16.29 1.45 25.66
CA VAL A 339 15.38 0.31 25.63
C VAL A 339 14.28 0.48 26.68
N SER A 340 13.01 0.34 26.29
CA SER A 340 11.89 0.43 27.22
C SER A 340 11.81 -0.80 28.15
N PRO A 341 11.12 -0.69 29.30
CA PRO A 341 10.68 -1.89 30.02
C PRO A 341 9.67 -2.69 29.18
N ILE A 342 9.34 -3.89 29.64
CA ILE A 342 8.26 -4.69 29.04
C ILE A 342 6.91 -4.05 29.42
N ILE A 343 6.12 -3.72 28.42
CA ILE A 343 4.75 -3.24 28.55
C ILE A 343 3.82 -4.42 28.29
N SER A 344 2.74 -4.56 29.05
CA SER A 344 1.69 -5.54 28.78
C SER A 344 0.40 -4.86 28.32
N GLU A 345 -0.23 -5.36 27.28
CA GLU A 345 -1.52 -4.87 26.79
C GLU A 345 -2.71 -5.72 27.26
N GLU A 346 -3.91 -5.19 27.02
CA GLU A 346 -5.14 -5.95 27.15
C GLU A 346 -5.03 -7.16 26.18
N TYR A 347 -5.42 -8.37 26.61
CA TYR A 347 -5.27 -9.64 25.87
C TYR A 347 -3.93 -10.37 25.99
N GLY A 348 -2.97 -9.88 26.78
CA GLY A 348 -1.79 -10.67 27.18
C GLY A 348 -0.66 -10.69 26.15
N GLU A 349 -0.61 -9.68 25.30
CA GLU A 349 0.53 -9.34 24.45
C GLU A 349 1.51 -8.48 25.24
N TYR A 350 2.81 -8.62 24.93
CA TYR A 350 3.88 -7.89 25.62
C TYR A 350 4.81 -7.23 24.61
N TYR A 351 5.19 -5.99 24.89
CA TYR A 351 5.97 -5.16 23.98
C TYR A 351 7.19 -4.55 24.67
N ALA A 352 8.26 -4.36 23.91
CA ALA A 352 9.37 -3.52 24.32
C ALA A 352 9.97 -2.77 23.12
N GLY A 353 10.28 -1.49 23.31
CA GLY A 353 10.89 -0.63 22.31
C GLY A 353 12.41 -0.58 22.43
N VAL A 354 13.10 -0.63 21.29
CA VAL A 354 14.50 -0.22 21.15
C VAL A 354 14.54 1.08 20.34
N TYR A 355 14.90 2.17 21.02
CA TYR A 355 15.01 3.49 20.41
C TYR A 355 16.45 3.76 20.01
N VAL A 356 16.64 4.15 18.76
CA VAL A 356 17.94 4.58 18.25
C VAL A 356 17.79 5.95 17.61
N HIS A 357 18.69 6.87 17.91
CA HIS A 357 18.79 8.14 17.19
C HIS A 357 20.20 8.29 16.63
N ASN A 358 20.30 8.44 15.31
CA ASN A 358 21.54 8.61 14.59
C ASN A 358 21.91 10.11 14.55
N LYS A 359 22.90 10.50 15.35
CA LYS A 359 23.40 11.88 15.43
C LYS A 359 24.57 12.13 14.46
N GLY A 360 25.02 11.08 13.77
CA GLY A 360 26.12 11.12 12.83
C GLY A 360 25.73 11.69 11.47
N ASP A 361 26.70 11.72 10.57
CA ASP A 361 26.58 12.18 9.19
C ASP A 361 26.50 11.03 8.17
N THR A 362 26.54 9.79 8.64
CA THR A 362 26.40 8.57 7.84
C THR A 362 25.29 7.68 8.37
N GLU A 363 24.72 6.82 7.54
CA GLU A 363 23.80 5.78 8.00
C GLU A 363 24.47 4.83 9.02
N ILE A 364 23.64 4.30 9.91
CA ILE A 364 23.98 3.21 10.82
C ILE A 364 22.92 2.12 10.69
N HIS A 365 23.22 0.92 11.20
CA HIS A 365 22.24 -0.15 11.24
C HIS A 365 22.04 -0.70 12.64
N LEU A 366 20.79 -1.02 12.99
CA LEU A 366 20.41 -1.73 14.19
C LEU A 366 20.33 -3.23 13.91
N SER A 367 20.86 -4.04 14.81
CA SER A 367 20.64 -5.49 14.83
C SER A 367 20.48 -5.98 16.26
N LEU A 368 19.43 -6.78 16.50
CA LEU A 368 19.17 -7.43 17.77
C LEU A 368 19.47 -8.93 17.63
N ILE A 369 20.43 -9.43 18.42
CA ILE A 369 20.88 -10.83 18.35
C ILE A 369 20.85 -11.53 19.71
N ASN A 370 20.93 -12.86 19.70
CA ASN A 370 20.94 -13.69 20.92
C ASN A 370 19.73 -13.43 21.83
N CYS A 371 18.56 -13.26 21.24
CA CYS A 371 17.36 -12.89 21.93
C CYS A 371 16.82 -14.08 22.74
N THR A 372 16.37 -13.83 23.98
CA THR A 372 15.81 -14.84 24.87
C THR A 372 14.57 -14.29 25.55
N LEU A 373 13.54 -15.12 25.67
CA LEU A 373 12.32 -14.85 26.45
C LEU A 373 12.33 -15.78 27.66
N ASN A 374 12.26 -15.23 28.87
CA ASN A 374 12.34 -16.00 30.14
C ASN A 374 13.54 -16.97 30.16
N GLU A 375 14.71 -16.47 29.78
CA GLU A 375 15.98 -17.22 29.64
C GLU A 375 16.01 -18.33 28.57
N GLN A 376 14.89 -18.60 27.89
CA GLN A 376 14.84 -19.56 26.79
C GLN A 376 15.21 -18.88 25.48
N LEU A 377 16.13 -19.50 24.73
CA LEU A 377 16.56 -18.98 23.44
C LEU A 377 15.37 -18.88 22.51
N LYS A 378 15.22 -17.71 21.92
CA LYS A 378 14.21 -17.45 20.94
C LYS A 378 14.81 -16.82 19.70
N ASN A 379 14.58 -17.47 18.57
CA ASN A 379 14.90 -16.88 17.28
C ASN A 379 13.77 -15.91 16.94
N PHE A 380 13.75 -14.76 17.61
CA PHE A 380 13.10 -13.61 17.02
C PHE A 380 13.88 -13.29 15.75
N HIS A 381 13.24 -13.38 14.60
CA HIS A 381 13.86 -13.05 13.33
C HIS A 381 13.87 -11.53 13.21
N PHE A 382 14.96 -10.91 13.67
CA PHE A 382 15.19 -9.50 13.48
C PHE A 382 16.09 -9.30 12.27
N GLY A 383 15.59 -8.56 11.28
CA GLY A 383 16.40 -8.03 10.20
C GLY A 383 17.48 -7.08 10.73
N THR A 384 18.31 -6.59 9.82
CA THR A 384 19.14 -5.42 10.09
C THR A 384 18.38 -4.21 9.57
N GLU A 385 18.07 -3.26 10.43
CA GLU A 385 17.32 -2.06 10.06
C GLU A 385 18.29 -0.91 9.80
N THR A 386 18.06 -0.15 8.72
CA THR A 386 18.87 1.00 8.35
C THR A 386 18.30 2.26 8.99
N ILE A 387 19.19 3.10 9.53
CA ILE A 387 18.83 4.35 10.17
C ILE A 387 19.64 5.46 9.49
N PRO A 388 19.01 6.27 8.63
CA PRO A 388 19.67 7.39 7.95
C PRO A 388 20.29 8.39 8.93
N ALA A 389 21.24 9.20 8.44
CA ALA A 389 21.86 10.26 9.22
C ALA A 389 20.82 11.28 9.69
N GLY A 390 20.83 11.63 10.98
CA GLY A 390 19.86 12.55 11.59
C GLY A 390 18.51 11.90 11.97
N SER A 391 18.24 10.68 11.52
CA SER A 391 16.96 10.01 11.76
C SER A 391 16.94 9.20 13.07
N SER A 392 15.74 8.86 13.50
CA SER A 392 15.43 8.06 14.67
C SER A 392 14.62 6.83 14.27
N LEU A 393 14.85 5.72 14.95
CA LEU A 393 14.12 4.47 14.76
C LEU A 393 13.55 4.03 16.09
N CYS A 394 12.31 3.50 16.06
CA CYS A 394 11.73 2.75 17.14
C CYS A 394 11.43 1.33 16.68
N HIS A 395 12.28 0.38 17.08
CA HIS A 395 12.04 -1.03 16.81
C HIS A 395 11.21 -1.66 17.93
N VAL A 396 10.17 -2.42 17.59
CA VAL A 396 9.30 -3.07 18.56
C VAL A 396 9.59 -4.56 18.64
N ILE A 397 9.93 -5.01 19.85
CA ILE A 397 9.95 -6.42 20.20
C ILE A 397 8.53 -6.79 20.64
N ASP A 398 7.81 -7.50 19.79
CA ASP A 398 6.50 -8.07 20.07
C ASP A 398 6.65 -9.50 20.61
N VAL A 399 5.90 -9.81 21.66
CA VAL A 399 5.77 -11.14 22.27
C VAL A 399 4.29 -11.46 22.40
N ASP A 400 3.82 -12.29 21.48
CA ASP A 400 2.43 -12.74 21.43
C ASP A 400 2.15 -13.95 22.35
N GLN A 401 0.92 -14.48 22.31
CA GLN A 401 0.57 -15.67 23.09
C GLN A 401 1.23 -16.95 22.56
N TYR A 402 1.42 -17.07 21.25
CA TYR A 402 2.05 -18.24 20.63
C TYR A 402 3.50 -18.37 21.11
N ASP A 403 4.15 -17.23 21.23
CA ASP A 403 5.48 -17.00 21.71
C ASP A 403 5.69 -17.48 23.15
N LEU A 404 4.73 -17.23 24.02
CA LEU A 404 4.71 -17.71 25.41
C LEU A 404 4.39 -19.21 25.50
N LEU A 405 3.48 -19.70 24.65
CA LEU A 405 3.13 -21.13 24.57
C LEU A 405 4.33 -22.00 24.17
N GLN A 406 5.20 -21.51 23.29
CA GLN A 406 6.41 -22.25 22.89
C GLN A 406 7.37 -22.54 24.04
N ILE A 407 7.38 -21.68 25.07
CA ILE A 407 8.28 -21.79 26.23
C ILE A 407 7.58 -22.24 27.50
N ASP A 408 6.29 -22.62 27.42
CA ASP A 408 5.44 -23.01 28.55
C ASP A 408 5.39 -21.93 29.65
N ALA A 409 5.21 -20.67 29.24
CA ALA A 409 5.11 -19.52 30.13
C ALA A 409 3.73 -18.86 30.05
N ASP A 410 3.28 -18.28 31.17
CA ASP A 410 2.03 -17.52 31.26
C ASP A 410 2.22 -16.00 31.01
N ALA A 411 3.47 -15.51 31.07
CA ALA A 411 3.82 -14.09 30.95
C ALA A 411 5.28 -13.89 30.50
N ALA A 412 5.56 -12.73 29.92
CA ALA A 412 6.92 -12.27 29.67
C ALA A 412 7.50 -11.65 30.94
N GLU A 413 8.39 -12.36 31.64
CA GLU A 413 9.06 -11.90 32.86
C GLU A 413 10.40 -11.22 32.53
N THR A 414 11.10 -11.73 31.53
CA THR A 414 12.36 -11.14 31.06
C THR A 414 12.49 -11.28 29.55
N ILE A 415 12.98 -10.22 28.91
CA ILE A 415 13.48 -10.26 27.54
C ILE A 415 14.95 -9.88 27.59
N SER A 416 15.83 -10.67 26.98
CA SER A 416 17.25 -10.32 26.86
C SER A 416 17.72 -10.44 25.43
N PHE A 417 18.62 -9.56 25.01
CA PHE A 417 19.19 -9.55 23.67
C PHE A 417 20.54 -8.83 23.69
N THR A 418 21.28 -8.91 22.59
CA THR A 418 22.45 -8.07 22.36
C THR A 418 22.08 -7.03 21.33
N VAL A 419 22.15 -5.75 21.70
CA VAL A 419 22.00 -4.64 20.77
C VAL A 419 23.32 -4.43 20.05
N GLN A 420 23.28 -4.44 18.72
CA GLN A 420 24.40 -4.06 17.87
C GLN A 420 24.04 -2.84 17.05
N ILE A 421 24.92 -1.84 17.11
CA ILE A 421 24.95 -0.75 16.13
C ILE A 421 26.12 -1.02 15.20
N LEU A 422 25.84 -1.03 13.91
CA LEU A 422 26.80 -1.24 12.84
C LEU A 422 26.93 0.05 12.03
N ASN A 423 28.11 0.32 11.46
CA ASN A 423 28.25 1.39 10.46
C ASN A 423 27.85 0.91 9.04
N GLU A 424 27.91 1.82 8.05
CA GLU A 424 27.60 1.57 6.62
C GLU A 424 28.24 0.30 6.02
N VAL A 425 29.45 -0.08 6.45
CA VAL A 425 30.14 -1.30 5.98
C VAL A 425 29.86 -2.52 6.86
N ARG A 426 28.82 -2.45 7.69
CA ARG A 426 28.34 -3.47 8.63
C ARG A 426 29.40 -3.94 9.63
N THR A 427 30.27 -3.02 10.08
CA THR A 427 31.21 -3.28 11.17
C THR A 427 30.65 -2.74 12.49
N GLY A 428 30.73 -3.56 13.54
CA GLY A 428 30.14 -3.22 14.84
C GLY A 428 30.83 -2.05 15.54
N VAL A 429 30.04 -1.04 15.89
CA VAL A 429 30.45 0.13 16.68
C VAL A 429 29.88 0.10 18.11
N LEU A 430 28.79 -0.66 18.33
CA LEU A 430 28.27 -1.04 19.64
C LEU A 430 27.92 -2.54 19.64
N SER A 431 28.11 -3.21 20.77
CA SER A 431 27.60 -4.57 21.00
C SER A 431 27.40 -4.80 22.50
N GLU A 432 26.20 -4.54 23.02
CA GLU A 432 25.90 -4.58 24.45
C GLU A 432 24.77 -5.58 24.74
N LYS A 433 24.95 -6.43 25.76
CA LYS A 433 23.87 -7.32 26.24
C LYS A 433 22.92 -6.55 27.14
N VAL A 434 21.64 -6.62 26.83
CA VAL A 434 20.55 -5.99 27.56
C VAL A 434 19.61 -7.06 28.10
N THR A 435 19.07 -6.84 29.30
CA THR A 435 17.99 -7.63 29.89
C THR A 435 16.99 -6.64 30.46
N ILE A 436 15.74 -6.74 30.03
CA ILE A 436 14.62 -5.91 30.47
C ILE A 436 13.57 -6.76 31.17
N GLU A 437 12.84 -6.10 32.07
CA GLU A 437 11.78 -6.65 32.92
C GLU A 437 10.52 -5.78 32.75
N PRO A 438 9.33 -6.28 33.15
CA PRO A 438 8.12 -5.48 33.17
C PRO A 438 8.24 -4.21 34.01
N GLU A 439 7.52 -3.15 33.60
CA GLU A 439 7.44 -1.93 34.40
C GLU A 439 6.86 -2.25 35.80
N ALA A 440 7.54 -1.76 36.85
CA ALA A 440 7.33 -2.14 38.25
C ALA A 440 6.22 -1.39 39.00
#